data_AF-A0A7C0Z300-F1
#
_entry.id   AF-A0A7C0Z300-F1
#
_cell.length_a   1.000
_cell.length_b   1.000
_cell.length_c   1.000
_cell.angle_alpha   90.00
_cell.angle_beta   90.00
_cell.angle_gamma   90.00
#
_symmetry.space_group_name_H-M   'P 1'
#
loop_
_entity.id
_entity.type
_entity.pdbx_description
1 polymer ?
#
loop_
_entity_poly.entity_id
_entity_poly.type
_entity_poly.pdbx_seq_one_letter_code
_entity_poly.pdbx_strand_id
1 'polypeptide(L)' 'MERIGVRVRGIYATALTRLLLDHKLPIADPTDVIKERFSGEISEEIIPVVTIKDREDKQAVVIIGLHSLA' A
#
# COMPACT_ATOMS: atom_id res chain seq x y z
N MET A 1 -11.99 -10.43 12.38
CA MET A 1 -12.54 -9.46 11.41
C MET A 1 -11.42 -9.16 10.45
N GLU A 2 -11.54 -9.59 9.20
CA GLU A 2 -10.48 -9.40 8.21
C GLU A 2 -10.26 -7.90 7.98
N ARG A 3 -9.01 -7.43 8.12
CA ARG A 3 -8.65 -6.05 7.83
C ARG A 3 -8.17 -5.97 6.39
N ILE A 4 -8.84 -5.15 5.60
CA ILE A 4 -8.46 -4.85 4.22
C ILE A 4 -7.43 -3.71 4.20
N GLY A 5 -6.60 -3.66 3.17
CA GLY A 5 -5.62 -2.60 3.02
C GLY A 5 -5.05 -2.44 1.63
N VAL A 6 -4.05 -1.56 1.55
CA VAL A 6 -3.42 -1.12 0.32
C VAL A 6 -2.05 -1.76 0.18
N ARG A 7 -1.84 -2.48 -0.92
CA ARG A 7 -0.52 -2.97 -1.30
C ARG A 7 0.18 -1.94 -2.15
N VAL A 8 1.39 -1.55 -1.74
CA VAL A 8 2.20 -0.58 -2.48
C VAL A 8 3.41 -1.27 -3.12
N ARG A 9 3.66 -1.00 -4.40
CA ARG A 9 4.82 -1.48 -5.16
C ARG A 9 5.44 -0.34 -5.97
N GLY A 10 6.67 -0.55 -6.43
CA GLY A 10 7.36 0.41 -7.29
C GLY A 10 8.26 1.40 -6.56
N ILE A 11 8.83 2.32 -7.33
CA ILE A 11 9.87 3.24 -6.84
C ILE A 11 9.34 4.25 -5.80
N TYR A 12 8.04 4.52 -5.79
CA TYR A 12 7.41 5.46 -4.87
C TYR A 12 6.95 4.81 -3.56
N ALA A 13 7.25 3.52 -3.34
CA ALA A 13 6.64 2.73 -2.27
C ALA A 13 6.80 3.35 -0.88
N THR A 14 7.98 3.88 -0.54
CA THR A 14 8.21 4.45 0.79
C THR A 14 7.40 5.72 1.03
N ALA A 15 7.40 6.67 0.09
CA ALA A 15 6.67 7.93 0.24
C ALA A 15 5.15 7.70 0.28
N LEU A 16 4.65 6.81 -0.59
CA LEU A 16 3.23 6.46 -0.61
C LEU A 16 2.81 5.69 0.64
N THR A 17 3.65 4.78 1.15
CA THR A 17 3.38 4.10 2.43
C THR A 17 3.24 5.11 3.55
N ARG A 18 4.15 6.09 3.66
CA ARG A 18 4.05 7.14 4.68
C ARG A 18 2.74 7.93 4.58
N LEU A 19 2.41 8.38 3.36
CA LEU A 19 1.16 9.11 3.09
C LEU A 19 -0.07 8.30 3.55
N LEU A 20 -0.13 7.01 3.21
CA LEU A 20 -1.24 6.14 3.60
C LEU A 20 -1.34 5.95 5.12
N LEU A 21 -0.20 5.76 5.80
CA LEU A 21 -0.14 5.63 7.26
C LEU A 21 -0.58 6.93 7.96
N ASP A 22 -0.19 8.09 7.46
CA ASP A 22 -0.63 9.40 7.96
C ASP A 22 -2.16 9.55 7.86
N HIS A 23 -2.78 8.91 6.86
CA HIS A 23 -4.24 8.82 6.69
C HIS A 23 -4.89 7.59 7.35
N LYS A 24 -4.15 6.84 8.18
CA LYS A 24 -4.62 5.64 8.91
C LYS A 24 -5.12 4.52 7.99
N LEU A 25 -4.61 4.45 6.75
CA LEU A 25 -4.93 3.38 5.81
C LEU A 25 -3.98 2.19 6.05
N PRO A 26 -4.51 0.96 6.27
CA PRO A 26 -3.68 -0.21 6.50
C PRO A 26 -2.84 -0.60 5.27
N ILE A 27 -1.62 -1.06 5.51
CA ILE A 27 -0.69 -1.51 4.46
C ILE A 27 -0.74 -3.03 4.35
N ALA A 28 -0.96 -3.52 3.14
CA ALA A 28 -1.02 -4.94 2.81
C ALA A 28 0.26 -5.41 2.10
N ASP A 29 0.68 -6.65 2.36
CA ASP A 29 1.91 -7.27 1.82
C ASP A 29 3.13 -6.33 1.79
N PRO A 30 3.50 -5.65 2.89
CA PRO A 30 4.68 -4.79 2.91
C PRO A 30 5.94 -5.62 2.69
N THR A 31 6.90 -5.09 1.93
CA THR A 31 8.24 -5.70 1.81
C THR A 31 9.00 -5.53 3.12
N ASP A 32 10.06 -6.32 3.33
CA ASP A 32 10.85 -6.24 4.56
C ASP A 32 11.46 -4.85 4.78
N VAL A 33 11.90 -4.20 3.70
CA VAL A 33 12.38 -2.82 3.73
C VAL A 33 11.31 -1.83 4.23
N ILE A 34 10.05 -2.02 3.85
CA ILE A 34 8.94 -1.18 4.29
C ILE A 34 8.57 -1.50 5.74
N LYS A 35 8.56 -2.78 6.12
CA LYS A 35 8.35 -3.22 7.51
C LYS A 35 9.37 -2.61 8.47
N GLU A 36 10.65 -2.62 8.08
CA GLU A 36 11.73 -2.06 8.89
C GLU A 36 11.59 -0.53 9.06
N ARG A 37 11.36 0.19 7.95
CA ARG A 37 11.21 1.66 7.96
C ARG A 37 10.05 2.17 8.80
N PHE A 38 8.92 1.46 8.79
CA PHE A 38 7.70 1.85 9.50
C PHE A 38 7.34 0.85 10.60
N SER A 39 8.37 0.32 11.26
CA SER A 39 8.20 -0.61 12.37
C SER A 39 7.29 0.00 13.45
N GLY A 40 6.29 -0.78 13.88
CA GLY A 40 5.29 -0.35 14.86
C GLY A 40 4.07 0.39 14.28
N GLU A 41 4.10 0.85 13.03
CA GLU A 41 2.95 1.45 12.35
C GLU A 41 2.20 0.46 11.44
N ILE A 42 2.90 -0.60 11.01
CA ILE A 42 2.37 -1.62 10.12
C ILE A 42 1.73 -2.76 10.92
N SER A 43 0.49 -3.09 10.58
CA SER A 43 -0.22 -4.24 11.11
C SER A 43 0.09 -5.50 10.30
N GLU A 44 0.06 -6.65 10.97
CA GLU A 44 0.14 -7.96 10.31
C GLU A 44 -1.25 -8.40 9.79
N GLU A 45 -1.26 -9.39 8.90
CA GLU A 45 -2.49 -10.06 8.40
C GLU A 45 -3.52 -9.12 7.75
N ILE A 46 -3.07 -8.30 6.79
CA ILE A 46 -3.94 -7.40 6.00
C ILE A 46 -4.20 -7.97 4.61
N ILE A 47 -5.47 -8.04 4.19
CA ILE A 47 -5.87 -8.51 2.86
C ILE A 47 -5.73 -7.35 1.84
N PRO A 48 -4.95 -7.53 0.76
CA PRO A 48 -4.79 -6.49 -0.25
C PRO A 48 -6.01 -6.39 -1.16
N VAL A 49 -6.77 -5.30 -1.06
CA VAL A 49 -7.93 -5.02 -1.94
C VAL A 49 -7.67 -3.94 -2.98
N VAL A 50 -6.64 -3.12 -2.74
CA VAL A 50 -6.12 -2.11 -3.66
C VAL A 50 -4.62 -2.31 -3.79
N THR A 51 -4.11 -2.21 -5.02
CA THR A 51 -2.68 -2.17 -5.32
C THR A 51 -2.34 -0.83 -5.98
N ILE A 52 -1.40 -0.10 -5.40
CA ILE A 52 -0.78 1.07 -6.01
C ILE A 52 0.60 0.67 -6.51
N LYS A 53 0.90 0.93 -7.77
CA LYS A 53 2.24 0.71 -8.35
C LYS A 53 2.63 1.82 -9.30
N ASP A 54 3.92 1.98 -9.53
CA ASP A 54 4.42 2.85 -10.59
C ASP A 54 3.97 2.37 -11.97
N ARG A 55 3.75 3.33 -12.88
CA ARG A 55 3.59 3.05 -14.30
C ARG A 55 4.91 2.55 -14.88
N GLU A 56 4.87 1.85 -16.01
CA GLU A 56 6.08 1.30 -16.64
C GLU A 56 7.16 2.35 -16.94
N ASP A 57 6.75 3.56 -17.31
CA ASP A 57 7.67 4.68 -17.55
C ASP A 57 8.14 5.40 -16.28
N LYS A 58 7.65 4.97 -15.11
CA LYS A 58 7.96 5.52 -13.79
C LYS A 58 7.63 6.99 -13.60
N GLN A 59 6.75 7.57 -14.43
CA GLN A 59 6.33 8.98 -14.35
C GLN A 59 4.96 9.19 -13.70
N ALA A 60 4.33 8.12 -13.22
CA ALA A 60 3.03 8.15 -12.58
C ALA A 60 2.82 6.90 -11.71
N VAL A 61 1.68 6.85 -11.04
CA VAL A 61 1.18 5.64 -10.38
C VAL A 61 -0.13 5.20 -11.01
N VAL A 62 -0.38 3.90 -11.00
CA VAL A 62 -1.66 3.28 -11.32
C VAL A 62 -2.25 2.67 -10.06
N ILE A 63 -3.56 2.77 -9.92
CA ILE A 63 -4.32 2.21 -8.80
C ILE A 63 -5.21 1.11 -9.37
N ILE A 64 -5.02 -0.12 -8.88
CA ILE A 64 -5.74 -1.31 -9.32
C ILE A 64 -6.49 -1.86 -8.11
N GLY A 65 -7.80 -1.96 -8.20
CA GLY A 65 -8.63 -2.51 -7.13
C GLY A 65 -10.03 -2.76 -7.65
N LEU A 66 -10.87 -3.34 -6.79
CA LEU A 66 -12.27 -3.48 -7.12
C LEU A 66 -12.91 -2.08 -7.16
N HIS A 67 -13.36 -1.68 -8.34
CA HIS A 67 -14.32 -0.59 -8.44
C HIS A 67 -15.58 -1.08 -7.75
N SER A 68 -16.01 -0.41 -6.68
CA SER A 68 -17.41 -0.56 -6.28
C SER A 68 -18.23 -0.08 -7.48
N LEU A 69 -18.78 -1.00 -8.26
CA LEU A 69 -19.93 -0.70 -9.11
C LEU A 69 -21.02 -0.23 -8.15
N ALA A 70 -21.20 1.09 -8.09
CA ALA A 70 -22.42 1.68 -7.55
C ALA A 70 -23.61 1.23 -8.39
#